data_AF-A0A820T2A6-F1
#
_entry.id   AF-A0A820T2A6-F1
#
_cell.length_a   1.000
_cell.length_b   1.000
_cell.length_c   1.000
_cell.angle_alpha   90.00
_cell.angle_beta   90.00
_cell.angle_gamma   90.00
#
_symmetry.space_group_name_H-M   'P 1'
#
loop_
_entity.id
_entity.type
_entity.pdbx_description
1 polymer ?
#
loop_
_entity_poly.entity_id
_entity_poly.type
_entity_poly.pdbx_seq_one_letter_code
_entity_poly.pdbx_strand_id
1 'polypeptide(L)'
;MNVYHELIVLLLHRMLNLEKLSLYLIVHDKNTFVDGNDLKKNIINNMLRLNLFLFNICSNIRIHNQINLPSNEYIQCTFKDFQNNHNIYCVDHFFEAERSQCHIYSYPYTLKLYKNITNNFSGGFFKFVCVVSLFDE
;
A
#
# COMPACT_ATOMS: atom_id res chain seq x y z
N MET A 1 6.67 17.02 4.19
CA MET A 1 7.96 16.29 4.23
C MET A 1 7.67 14.83 3.92
N ASN A 2 8.38 14.21 2.98
CA ASN A 2 8.01 12.88 2.47
C ASN A 2 8.80 11.80 3.23
N VAL A 3 8.38 11.53 4.47
CA VAL A 3 8.99 10.58 5.42
C VAL A 3 9.36 9.24 4.78
N TYR A 4 8.51 8.76 3.87
CA TYR A 4 8.77 7.53 3.14
C TYR A 4 10.03 7.58 2.27
N HIS A 5 10.20 8.63 1.46
CA HIS A 5 11.41 8.76 0.62
C HIS A 5 12.64 9.12 1.45
N GLU A 6 12.50 10.03 2.41
CA GLU A 6 13.63 10.59 3.14
C GLU A 6 14.20 9.64 4.21
N LEU A 7 13.39 8.76 4.79
CA LEU A 7 13.83 7.89 5.87
C LEU A 7 13.78 6.41 5.49
N ILE A 8 12.67 5.94 4.95
CA ILE A 8 12.48 4.50 4.69
C ILE A 8 13.32 4.04 3.50
N VAL A 9 13.22 4.73 2.35
CA VAL A 9 13.98 4.34 1.15
C VAL A 9 15.48 4.41 1.41
N LEU A 10 15.97 5.49 2.04
CA LEU A 10 17.39 5.62 2.39
C LEU A 10 17.87 4.53 3.36
N LEU A 11 17.06 4.16 4.35
CA LEU A 11 17.40 3.07 5.27
C LEU A 11 17.49 1.73 4.52
N LEU A 12 16.50 1.43 3.68
CA LEU A 12 16.48 0.19 2.89
C LEU A 12 17.68 0.09 1.94
N HIS A 13 18.11 1.22 1.36
CA HIS A 13 19.33 1.29 0.53
C HIS A 13 20.62 1.04 1.31
N ARG A 14 20.63 1.14 2.64
CA ARG A 14 21.79 0.71 3.46
C ARG A 14 21.80 -0.79 3.72
N MET A 15 20.68 -1.46 3.45
CA MET A 15 20.47 -2.88 3.71
C MET A 15 20.42 -3.70 2.40
N LEU A 16 21.27 -3.35 1.41
CA LEU A 16 21.27 -3.94 0.05
C LEU A 16 21.42 -5.46 0.02
N ASN A 17 21.99 -6.04 1.08
CA ASN A 17 22.20 -7.49 1.20
C ASN A 17 20.99 -8.24 1.79
N LEU A 18 19.89 -7.56 2.13
CA LEU A 18 18.68 -8.21 2.59
C LEU A 18 18.12 -9.14 1.50
N GLU A 19 17.94 -10.41 1.87
CA GLU A 19 17.30 -11.39 1.02
C GLU A 19 15.77 -11.46 1.23
N LYS A 20 15.30 -11.03 2.40
CA LYS A 20 13.89 -11.06 2.78
C LYS A 20 13.51 -9.75 3.48
N LEU A 21 12.39 -9.16 3.07
CA LEU A 21 11.84 -7.95 3.66
C LEU A 21 10.33 -8.09 3.80
N SER A 22 9.82 -7.82 5.01
CA SER A 22 8.40 -7.62 5.28
C SER A 22 8.19 -6.17 5.66
N LEU A 23 7.55 -5.40 4.79
CA LEU A 23 7.35 -3.97 4.95
C LEU A 23 5.93 -3.67 5.42
N TYR A 24 5.78 -3.06 6.59
CA TYR A 24 4.54 -2.42 7.01
C TYR A 24 4.72 -0.92 6.92
N LEU A 25 3.84 -0.23 6.18
CA LEU A 25 3.98 1.20 5.96
C LEU A 25 2.61 1.89 5.96
N ILE A 26 2.47 2.92 6.76
CA ILE A 26 1.36 3.87 6.64
C ILE A 26 1.94 5.22 6.22
N VAL A 27 1.44 5.77 5.12
CA VAL A 27 1.83 7.08 4.62
C VAL A 27 0.61 7.99 4.64
N HIS A 28 0.79 9.21 5.13
CA HIS A 28 -0.24 10.25 5.17
C HIS A 28 0.19 11.47 4.38
N ASP A 29 -0.78 12.27 3.95
CA ASP A 29 -0.59 13.61 3.36
C ASP A 29 0.34 13.63 2.14
N LYS A 30 0.36 12.56 1.34
CA LYS A 30 1.00 12.57 0.02
C LYS A 30 0.05 13.17 -1.03
N ASN A 31 0.63 13.61 -2.14
CA ASN A 31 -0.12 13.97 -3.36
C ASN A 31 -0.51 12.73 -4.19
N THR A 32 0.18 11.60 -4.00
CA THR A 32 0.00 10.36 -4.76
C THR A 32 0.11 9.14 -3.86
N PHE A 33 -0.56 8.05 -4.24
CA PHE A 33 -0.41 6.77 -3.56
C PHE A 33 1.01 6.20 -3.72
N VAL A 34 1.42 5.36 -2.78
CA VAL A 34 2.54 4.44 -2.99
C VAL A 34 2.01 3.27 -3.82
N ASP A 35 2.41 3.21 -5.08
CA ASP A 35 1.99 2.20 -6.05
C ASP A 35 3.13 1.24 -6.40
N GLY A 36 2.88 0.31 -7.33
CA GLY A 36 3.85 -0.70 -7.72
C GLY A 36 5.05 -0.10 -8.46
N ASN A 37 4.88 1.03 -9.15
CA ASN A 37 5.96 1.71 -9.84
C ASN A 37 6.91 2.38 -8.85
N ASP A 38 6.37 3.04 -7.82
CA ASP A 38 7.14 3.63 -6.72
C ASP A 38 7.96 2.55 -6.00
N LEU A 39 7.34 1.44 -5.62
CA LEU A 39 8.03 0.33 -4.95
C LEU A 39 9.09 -0.33 -5.83
N LYS A 40 8.83 -0.52 -7.13
CA LYS A 40 9.83 -1.04 -8.08
C LYS A 40 11.04 -0.13 -8.14
N LYS A 41 10.81 1.16 -8.39
CA LYS A 41 11.86 2.16 -8.56
C LYS A 41 12.69 2.33 -7.29
N ASN A 42 12.04 2.40 -6.13
CA ASN A 42 12.69 2.79 -4.89
C ASN A 42 13.24 1.59 -4.11
N ILE A 43 12.61 0.42 -4.18
CA ILE A 43 12.97 -0.76 -3.38
C ILE A 43 13.50 -1.88 -4.28
N ILE A 44 12.65 -2.47 -5.12
CA ILE A 44 12.97 -3.72 -5.86
C ILE A 44 14.22 -3.57 -6.73
N ASN A 45 14.30 -2.50 -7.52
CA ASN A 45 15.40 -2.30 -8.47
C ASN A 45 16.76 -2.07 -7.78
N ASN A 46 16.76 -1.62 -6.51
CA ASN A 46 17.97 -1.32 -5.77
C ASN A 46 18.41 -2.48 -4.87
N MET A 47 17.47 -3.33 -4.45
CA MET A 47 17.74 -4.45 -3.54
C MET A 47 17.91 -5.76 -4.32
N LEU A 48 19.01 -5.87 -5.07
CA LEU A 48 19.24 -6.98 -6.01
C LEU A 48 19.29 -8.38 -5.37
N ARG A 49 19.53 -8.46 -4.05
CA ARG A 49 19.52 -9.74 -3.32
C ARG A 49 18.16 -10.11 -2.74
N LEU A 50 17.16 -9.22 -2.86
CA LEU A 50 15.85 -9.39 -2.26
C LEU A 50 15.04 -10.44 -3.01
N ASN A 51 15.03 -11.66 -2.47
CA ASN A 51 14.31 -12.81 -3.02
C ASN A 51 12.86 -12.90 -2.54
N LEU A 52 12.55 -12.33 -1.36
CA LEU A 52 11.21 -12.28 -0.81
C LEU A 52 10.87 -10.87 -0.36
N PHE A 53 9.86 -10.27 -0.98
CA PHE A 53 9.32 -8.98 -0.57
C PHE A 53 7.84 -9.11 -0.24
N LEU A 54 7.52 -9.04 1.05
CA LEU A 54 6.14 -8.96 1.55
C LEU A 54 5.86 -7.52 1.97
N PHE A 55 4.64 -7.05 1.74
CA PHE A 55 4.28 -5.68 2.11
C PHE A 55 2.81 -5.55 2.49
N ASN A 56 2.56 -4.54 3.32
CA ASN A 56 1.25 -4.01 3.67
C ASN A 56 1.39 -2.50 3.79
N ILE A 57 0.82 -1.80 2.82
CA ILE A 57 1.03 -0.38 2.60
C ILE A 57 -0.32 0.32 2.55
N CYS A 58 -0.55 1.23 3.48
CA CYS A 58 -1.71 2.12 3.49
C CYS A 58 -1.26 3.54 3.17
N SER A 59 -1.67 4.06 2.01
CA SER A 59 -1.42 5.44 1.59
C SER A 59 -2.70 6.26 1.74
N ASN A 60 -2.61 7.40 2.43
CA ASN A 60 -3.67 8.39 2.51
C ASN A 60 -3.20 9.67 1.82
N ILE A 61 -3.98 10.14 0.85
CA ILE A 61 -3.69 11.34 0.06
C ILE A 61 -4.80 12.37 0.23
N ARG A 62 -4.44 13.65 0.05
CA ARG A 62 -5.42 14.73 -0.05
C ARG A 62 -5.87 14.85 -1.50
N ILE A 63 -7.17 15.03 -1.74
CA ILE A 63 -7.74 15.10 -3.10
C ILE A 63 -8.15 16.51 -3.53
N HIS A 64 -7.73 17.55 -2.79
CA HIS A 64 -8.00 18.94 -3.16
C HIS A 64 -7.64 19.20 -4.64
N ASN A 65 -8.64 19.63 -5.41
CA ASN A 65 -8.55 19.97 -6.83
C ASN A 65 -7.99 18.84 -7.73
N GLN A 66 -8.02 17.58 -7.30
CA GLN A 66 -7.63 16.45 -8.16
C GLN A 66 -8.79 16.06 -9.09
N ILE A 67 -8.55 16.20 -10.40
CA ILE A 67 -9.53 15.86 -11.43
C ILE A 67 -9.55 14.34 -11.70
N ASN A 68 -8.38 13.69 -11.62
CA ASN A 68 -8.21 12.27 -11.90
C ASN A 68 -7.73 11.56 -10.63
N LEU A 69 -8.62 10.76 -10.03
CA LEU A 69 -8.28 9.91 -8.90
C LEU A 69 -7.91 8.51 -9.40
N PRO A 70 -6.84 7.88 -8.88
CA PRO A 70 -6.45 6.53 -9.28
C PRO A 70 -7.57 5.54 -8.92
N SER A 71 -7.98 4.68 -9.85
CA SER A 71 -8.94 3.60 -9.57
C SER A 71 -8.23 2.35 -9.03
N ASN A 72 -9.01 1.36 -8.55
CA ASN A 72 -8.48 0.05 -8.18
C ASN A 72 -7.75 -0.63 -9.33
N GLU A 73 -8.31 -0.58 -10.54
CA GLU A 73 -7.74 -1.19 -11.75
C GLU A 73 -6.42 -0.53 -12.14
N TYR A 74 -6.35 0.81 -12.03
CA TYR A 74 -5.10 1.53 -12.26
C TYR A 74 -4.02 1.06 -11.29
N ILE A 75 -4.33 1.01 -9.99
CA ILE A 75 -3.37 0.58 -8.97
C ILE A 75 -2.95 -0.87 -9.22
N GLN A 76 -3.89 -1.78 -9.45
CA GLN A 76 -3.59 -3.17 -9.78
C GLN A 76 -2.63 -3.30 -10.98
N CYS A 77 -2.84 -2.50 -12.03
CA CYS A 77 -1.96 -2.49 -13.20
C CYS A 77 -0.50 -2.15 -12.86
N THR A 78 -0.24 -1.30 -11.86
CA THR A 78 1.14 -0.94 -11.45
C THR A 78 1.90 -2.11 -10.82
N PHE A 79 1.18 -3.10 -10.29
CA PHE A 79 1.74 -4.28 -9.62
C PHE A 79 1.83 -5.52 -10.50
N LYS A 80 1.42 -5.45 -11.77
CA LYS A 80 1.35 -6.61 -12.68
C LYS A 80 2.64 -7.43 -12.81
N ASP A 81 3.80 -6.80 -12.64
CA ASP A 81 5.12 -7.46 -12.77
C ASP A 81 5.74 -7.81 -11.40
N PHE A 82 5.00 -7.69 -10.31
CA PHE A 82 5.48 -8.20 -9.01
C PHE A 82 5.39 -9.72 -9.02
N GLN A 83 6.47 -10.38 -8.61
CA GLN A 83 6.53 -11.86 -8.52
C GLN A 83 5.53 -12.45 -7.51
N ASN A 84 4.88 -11.63 -6.68
CA ASN A 84 3.82 -12.04 -5.77
C ASN A 84 2.51 -12.18 -6.54
N ASN A 85 2.09 -13.43 -6.79
CA ASN A 85 0.90 -13.74 -7.58
C ASN A 85 -0.43 -13.32 -6.95
N HIS A 86 -0.43 -12.92 -5.68
CA HIS A 86 -1.65 -12.57 -4.95
C HIS A 86 -1.41 -11.27 -4.18
N ASN A 87 -1.67 -10.13 -4.81
CA ASN A 87 -1.74 -8.86 -4.10
C ASN A 87 -3.21 -8.44 -4.04
N ILE A 88 -3.61 -7.84 -2.93
CA ILE A 88 -4.94 -7.30 -2.71
C ILE A 88 -4.84 -5.78 -2.68
N TYR A 89 -5.81 -5.12 -3.33
CA TYR A 89 -5.84 -3.67 -3.52
C TYR A 89 -7.22 -3.16 -3.11
N CYS A 90 -7.25 -2.04 -2.41
CA CYS A 90 -8.47 -1.35 -2.01
C CYS A 90 -8.22 0.14 -2.12
N VAL A 91 -8.84 0.79 -3.09
CA VAL A 91 -8.78 2.23 -3.31
C VAL A 91 -10.13 2.85 -3.00
N ASP A 92 -10.11 3.85 -2.15
CA ASP A 92 -11.28 4.51 -1.59
C ASP A 92 -11.17 6.01 -1.67
N HIS A 93 -12.24 6.66 -2.10
CA HIS A 93 -12.32 8.10 -2.24
C HIS A 93 -13.40 8.64 -1.30
N PHE A 94 -12.98 9.44 -0.32
CA PHE A 94 -13.86 10.06 0.66
C PHE A 94 -13.99 11.55 0.34
N PHE A 95 -14.87 11.89 -0.60
CA PHE A 95 -15.02 13.26 -1.11
C PHE A 95 -15.36 14.29 -0.03
N GLU A 96 -16.29 13.98 0.88
CA GLU A 96 -16.66 14.87 1.99
C GLU A 96 -15.49 15.17 2.94
N ALA A 97 -14.57 14.22 3.07
CA ALA A 97 -13.39 14.35 3.92
C ALA A 97 -12.14 14.79 3.12
N GLU A 98 -12.30 15.12 1.84
CA GLU A 98 -11.26 15.57 0.91
C GLU A 98 -10.00 14.69 0.95
N ARG A 99 -10.19 13.38 1.13
CA ARG A 99 -9.12 12.40 1.23
C ARG A 99 -9.41 11.18 0.38
N SER A 100 -8.34 10.50 -0.03
CA SER A 100 -8.43 9.14 -0.56
C SER A 100 -7.46 8.22 0.15
N GLN A 101 -7.83 6.96 0.23
CA GLN A 101 -7.02 5.90 0.80
C GLN A 101 -6.74 4.86 -0.27
N CYS A 102 -5.53 4.33 -0.28
CA CYS A 102 -5.17 3.16 -1.03
C CYS A 102 -4.46 2.19 -0.08
N HIS A 103 -5.06 1.02 0.11
CA HIS A 103 -4.47 -0.06 0.87
C HIS A 103 -4.08 -1.18 -0.08
N ILE A 104 -2.82 -1.62 0.03
CA ILE A 104 -2.27 -2.69 -0.79
C ILE A 104 -1.46 -3.63 0.07
N TYR A 105 -1.65 -4.93 -0.10
CA TYR A 105 -0.84 -5.92 0.60
C TYR A 105 -0.61 -7.18 -0.25
N SER A 106 0.57 -7.78 -0.07
CA SER A 106 0.90 -9.09 -0.63
C SER A 106 0.25 -10.20 0.19
N TYR A 107 -0.35 -11.21 -0.41
CA TYR A 107 -0.89 -12.37 0.26
C TYR A 107 0.10 -13.56 0.21
N PRO A 108 0.30 -14.31 1.31
CA PRO A 108 -0.28 -14.08 2.63
C PRO A 108 0.40 -12.93 3.38
N TYR A 109 -0.38 -12.09 4.07
CA TYR A 109 0.12 -11.14 5.05
C TYR A 109 -0.81 -11.11 6.25
N THR A 110 -0.25 -11.22 7.45
CA THR A 110 -1.02 -11.18 8.69
C THR A 110 -1.41 -9.72 8.97
N LEU A 111 -2.63 -9.36 8.56
CA LEU A 111 -3.20 -8.05 8.83
C LEU A 111 -3.73 -8.03 10.27
N LYS A 112 -3.09 -7.26 11.16
CA LYS A 112 -3.56 -7.10 12.55
C LYS A 112 -4.71 -6.12 12.69
N LEU A 113 -4.73 -5.07 11.86
CA LEU A 113 -5.72 -4.00 11.93
C LEU A 113 -5.86 -3.30 10.58
N TYR A 114 -7.09 -3.10 10.13
CA TYR A 114 -7.43 -2.24 9.00
C TYR A 114 -8.62 -1.35 9.36
N LYS A 115 -8.48 -0.04 9.14
CA LYS A 115 -9.44 1.01 9.49
C LYS A 115 -9.87 1.78 8.25
N ASN A 116 -11.07 2.36 8.30
CA ASN A 116 -11.74 3.07 7.19
C ASN A 116 -12.06 2.14 6.01
N ILE A 117 -12.39 0.88 6.32
CA ILE A 117 -12.80 -0.11 5.34
C ILE A 117 -14.07 0.36 4.64
N THR A 118 -14.10 0.18 3.32
CA THR A 118 -15.29 0.33 2.50
C THR A 118 -15.62 -1.01 1.83
N ASN A 119 -16.65 -1.04 0.98
CA ASN A 119 -17.01 -2.20 0.19
C ASN A 119 -16.01 -2.54 -0.94
N ASN A 120 -14.94 -1.77 -1.10
CA ASN A 120 -13.82 -2.14 -1.98
C ASN A 120 -12.88 -3.17 -1.33
N PHE A 121 -13.03 -3.42 -0.03
CA PHE A 121 -12.27 -4.48 0.65
C PHE A 121 -12.72 -5.87 0.19
N SER A 122 -11.75 -6.73 -0.09
CA SER A 122 -12.00 -8.11 -0.51
C SER A 122 -12.67 -8.93 0.59
N GLY A 123 -13.69 -9.71 0.25
CA GLY A 123 -14.37 -10.62 1.20
C GLY A 123 -15.90 -10.53 1.21
N GLY A 124 -16.47 -9.58 0.47
CA GLY A 124 -17.92 -9.42 0.32
C GLY A 124 -18.38 -7.98 0.55
N PHE A 125 -19.69 -7.76 0.45
CA PHE A 125 -20.30 -6.47 0.78
C PHE A 125 -20.58 -6.40 2.28
N PHE A 126 -20.01 -5.40 2.95
CA PHE A 126 -20.13 -5.22 4.39
C PHE A 126 -20.67 -3.83 4.71
N LYS A 127 -22.00 -3.70 4.71
CA LYS A 127 -22.71 -2.40 4.80
C LYS A 127 -22.22 -1.46 5.91
N PHE A 128 -21.80 -2.00 7.05
CA PHE A 128 -21.45 -1.21 8.24
C PHE A 128 -20.05 -1.52 8.80
N VAL A 129 -19.23 -2.31 8.08
CA VAL A 129 -17.89 -2.64 8.56
C VAL A 129 -16.92 -1.57 8.12
N CYS A 130 -16.38 -0.82 9.09
CA CYS A 130 -15.38 0.22 8.84
C CYS A 130 -14.01 -0.15 9.44
N VAL A 131 -13.93 -1.22 10.25
CA VAL A 131 -12.71 -1.69 10.90
C VAL A 131 -12.71 -3.21 10.99
N VAL A 132 -11.59 -3.84 10.66
CA VAL A 132 -11.31 -5.27 10.91
C VAL A 132 -10.02 -5.36 11.71
N SER A 133 -10.03 -6.16 12.76
CA SER A 133 -8.86 -6.45 13.58
C SER A 133 -8.76 -7.94 13.83
N LEU A 134 -7.54 -8.46 13.72
CA LEU A 134 -7.23 -9.85 14.01
C LEU A 134 -6.54 -9.87 15.38
N PHE A 135 -7.21 -10.49 16.35
CA PHE A 135 -6.64 -10.78 17.66
C PHE A 135 -6.19 -12.24 17.60
N ASP A 136 -4.88 -12.44 17.45
CA ASP A 136 -4.29 -13.74 17.77
C ASP A 136 -4.25 -13.83 19.31
N GLU A 137 -4.85 -14.89 19.88
CA GLU A 137 -4.67 -15.26 21.30
C GLU A 137 -3.23 -15.72 21.57
#